data_AF-A0A0G0UNQ7-F1
#
_entry.id   AF-A0A0G0UNQ7-F1
#
_cell.length_a   1.000
_cell.length_b   1.000
_cell.length_c   1.000
_cell.angle_alpha   90.00
_cell.angle_beta   90.00
_cell.angle_gamma   90.00
#
_symmetry.space_group_name_H-M   'P 1'
#
loop_
_entity.id
_entity.type
_entity.pdbx_description
1 polymer ?
#
loop_
_entity_poly.entity_id
_entity_poly.type
_entity_poly.pdbx_seq_one_letter_code
_entity_poly.pdbx_strand_id
1 'polypeptide(L)'
;MEKVRFCIGCNLELKIRHKIKFCSNSCQMEYQHRHWVESWKKGQIQGNIGITSRNISVHLRQYLLEKFNNKCSVCGWTKKHPITGVVPLEIEHVDGNSENNREDNLRLLCPNCHALTPFYKNLNRGNGRRWRVNKYIKNY
;
A
#
# COMPACT_ATOMS: atom_id res chain seq x y z
N MET A 1 -3.70 39.58 20.10
CA MET A 1 -4.56 38.91 19.11
C MET A 1 -4.33 37.42 19.22
N GLU A 2 -5.38 36.65 19.52
CA GLU A 2 -5.29 35.19 19.58
C GLU A 2 -4.95 34.66 18.18
N LYS A 3 -3.83 33.94 18.06
CA LYS A 3 -3.38 33.44 16.75
C LYS A 3 -4.24 32.24 16.37
N VAL A 4 -5.25 32.46 15.53
CA VAL A 4 -6.11 31.40 14.99
C VAL A 4 -5.26 30.39 14.22
N ARG A 5 -5.48 29.10 14.47
CA ARG A 5 -4.76 27.99 13.82
C ARG A 5 -5.76 27.12 13.08
N PHE A 6 -5.35 26.52 11.97
CA PHE A 6 -6.17 25.63 11.17
C PHE A 6 -5.51 24.26 11.03
N CYS A 7 -6.33 23.22 10.95
CA CYS A 7 -5.89 21.86 10.69
C CYS A 7 -5.29 21.77 9.28
N ILE A 8 -4.06 21.29 9.16
CA ILE A 8 -3.39 21.13 7.86
C ILE A 8 -4.11 20.10 6.98
N GLY A 9 -4.78 19.11 7.60
CA GLY A 9 -5.46 18.04 6.88
C GLY A 9 -6.82 18.39 6.30
N CYS A 10 -7.67 19.10 7.06
CA CYS A 10 -9.06 19.39 6.70
C CYS A 10 -9.46 20.87 6.80
N ASN A 11 -8.51 21.76 7.11
CA ASN A 11 -8.70 23.20 7.25
C ASN A 11 -9.69 23.64 8.36
N LEU A 12 -10.06 22.73 9.28
CA LEU A 12 -10.90 23.07 10.43
C LEU A 12 -10.15 23.98 11.41
N GLU A 13 -10.82 25.01 11.92
CA GLU A 13 -10.29 25.88 12.97
C GLU A 13 -9.97 25.08 14.25
N LEU A 14 -8.75 25.26 14.76
CA LEU A 14 -8.25 24.59 15.97
C LEU A 14 -8.52 25.47 17.20
N LYS A 15 -9.67 25.24 17.82
CA LYS A 15 -10.11 25.98 19.02
C LYS A 15 -9.43 25.53 20.31
N ILE A 16 -8.77 24.35 20.31
CA ILE A 16 -8.22 23.73 21.51
C ILE A 16 -6.69 23.89 21.55
N ARG A 17 -6.15 24.37 22.68
CA ARG A 17 -4.72 24.73 22.82
C ARG A 17 -3.72 23.67 22.39
N HIS A 18 -4.00 22.39 22.68
CA HIS A 18 -3.08 21.27 22.43
C HIS A 18 -3.19 20.74 20.99
N LYS A 19 -4.22 21.14 20.24
CA LYS A 19 -4.34 20.83 18.83
C LYS A 19 -3.55 21.86 18.04
N ILE A 20 -2.34 21.49 17.63
CA ILE A 20 -1.40 22.40 16.98
C ILE A 20 -1.47 22.31 15.46
N LYS A 21 -1.40 21.08 14.92
CA LYS A 21 -1.30 20.83 13.46
C LYS A 21 -2.54 20.15 12.88
N PHE A 22 -3.16 19.26 13.64
CA PHE A 22 -4.28 18.44 13.20
C PHE A 22 -5.44 18.50 14.20
N CYS A 23 -6.66 18.37 13.70
CA CYS A 23 -7.87 18.35 14.53
C CYS A 23 -8.08 17.00 15.24
N SER A 24 -7.49 15.92 14.73
CA SER A 24 -7.55 14.56 15.28
C SER A 24 -6.42 13.69 14.73
N ASN A 25 -6.16 12.56 15.38
CA ASN A 25 -5.24 11.53 14.87
C ASN A 25 -5.72 10.96 13.53
N SER A 26 -7.04 10.79 13.34
CA SER A 26 -7.59 10.32 12.07
C SER A 26 -7.28 11.27 10.92
N CYS A 27 -7.45 12.58 11.13
CA CYS A 27 -7.15 13.60 10.12
C CYS A 27 -5.65 13.67 9.81
N GLN A 28 -4.80 13.50 10.82
CA GLN A 28 -3.36 13.38 10.61
C GLN A 28 -3.01 12.17 9.73
N MET A 29 -3.55 10.99 10.05
CA MET A 29 -3.27 9.76 9.31
C MET A 29 -3.75 9.85 7.85
N GLU A 30 -4.95 10.42 7.64
CA GLU A 30 -5.50 10.64 6.31
C GLU A 30 -4.65 11.63 5.49
N TYR A 31 -4.23 12.74 6.10
CA TYR A 31 -3.32 13.68 5.45
C TYR A 31 -1.99 13.03 5.07
N GLN A 32 -1.39 12.26 5.99
CA GLN A 32 -0.15 11.53 5.73
C GLN A 32 -0.31 10.50 4.62
N HIS A 33 -1.43 9.76 4.59
CA HIS A 33 -1.72 8.77 3.54
C HIS A 33 -1.86 9.42 2.18
N ARG A 34 -2.67 10.49 2.05
CA ARG A 34 -2.82 11.23 0.78
C ARG A 34 -1.48 11.75 0.28
N HIS A 35 -0.71 12.43 1.13
CA HIS A 35 0.59 12.97 0.75
C HIS A 35 1.58 11.85 0.36
N TRP A 36 1.58 10.72 1.07
CA TRP A 36 2.41 9.57 0.72
C TRP A 36 2.05 9.01 -0.66
N VAL A 37 0.75 8.84 -0.95
CA VAL A 37 0.25 8.34 -2.25
C VAL A 37 0.64 9.30 -3.38
N GLU A 38 0.53 10.62 -3.17
CA GLU A 38 0.95 11.62 -4.15
C GLU A 38 2.45 11.53 -4.47
N SER A 39 3.30 11.45 -3.45
CA SER A 39 4.76 11.28 -3.63
C SER A 39 5.09 9.98 -4.36
N TRP A 40 4.39 8.89 -4.04
CA TRP A 40 4.55 7.60 -4.72
C TRP A 40 4.15 7.68 -6.19
N LYS A 41 3.00 8.26 -6.51
CA LYS A 41 2.55 8.46 -7.91
C LYS A 41 3.51 9.32 -8.72
N LYS A 42 4.16 10.29 -8.10
CA LYS A 42 5.21 11.12 -8.71
C LYS A 42 6.55 10.41 -8.86
N GLY A 43 6.67 9.15 -8.41
CA GLY A 43 7.92 8.39 -8.45
C GLY A 43 8.99 8.86 -7.46
N GLN A 44 8.64 9.74 -6.52
CA GLN A 44 9.57 10.25 -5.50
C GLN A 44 9.89 9.18 -4.45
N ILE A 45 9.00 8.20 -4.28
CA ILE A 45 9.18 7.04 -3.41
C ILE A 45 8.75 5.76 -4.13
N GLN A 46 9.39 4.64 -3.81
CA GLN A 46 9.24 3.36 -4.50
C GLN A 46 8.06 2.50 -4.02
N GLY A 47 7.39 2.86 -2.93
CA GLY A 47 6.21 2.14 -2.45
C GLY A 47 6.46 0.92 -1.54
N ASN A 48 7.72 0.58 -1.25
CA ASN A 48 8.12 -0.42 -0.27
C ASN A 48 8.43 0.19 1.12
N ILE A 49 8.37 -0.65 2.16
CA ILE A 49 8.83 -0.37 3.52
C ILE A 49 10.06 -1.22 3.83
N GLY A 50 11.07 -0.55 4.39
CA GLY A 50 12.32 -1.18 4.81
C GLY A 50 13.24 -1.51 3.64
N ILE A 51 14.55 -1.40 3.89
CA ILE A 51 15.58 -1.71 2.89
C ILE A 51 15.76 -3.22 2.75
N THR A 52 15.62 -3.95 3.86
CA THR A 52 15.88 -5.39 3.94
C THR A 52 14.68 -6.19 3.45
N SER A 53 13.50 -6.04 4.04
CA SER A 53 12.32 -6.85 3.66
C SER A 53 11.61 -6.38 2.41
N ARG A 54 11.74 -5.08 2.07
CA ARG A 54 11.11 -4.42 0.92
C ARG A 54 9.65 -4.80 0.75
N ASN A 55 8.94 -4.90 1.88
CA ASN A 55 7.52 -5.26 1.87
C ASN A 55 6.72 -4.11 1.27
N ILE A 56 5.57 -4.41 0.67
CA ILE A 56 4.65 -3.37 0.20
C ILE A 56 4.24 -2.46 1.38
N SER A 57 4.23 -1.16 1.13
CA SER A 57 3.77 -0.17 2.11
C SER A 57 2.31 -0.34 2.48
N VAL A 58 1.98 -0.10 3.75
CA VAL A 58 0.59 -0.07 4.22
C VAL A 58 -0.21 0.99 3.46
N HIS A 59 0.38 2.14 3.15
CA HIS A 59 -0.27 3.18 2.35
C HIS A 59 -0.59 2.71 0.93
N LEU A 60 0.32 1.96 0.30
CA LEU A 60 0.10 1.39 -1.02
C LEU A 60 -1.01 0.33 -1.00
N ARG A 61 -1.00 -0.56 0.00
CA ARG A 61 -2.06 -1.56 0.18
C ARG A 61 -3.42 -0.89 0.38
N GLN A 62 -3.48 0.13 1.25
CA GLN A 62 -4.70 0.89 1.50
C GLN A 62 -5.19 1.57 0.21
N TYR A 63 -4.29 2.24 -0.53
CA TYR A 63 -4.62 2.86 -1.81
C TYR A 63 -5.23 1.87 -2.80
N LEU A 64 -4.65 0.67 -2.94
CA LEU A 64 -5.19 -0.34 -3.86
C LEU A 64 -6.56 -0.87 -3.41
N LEU A 65 -6.76 -1.07 -2.10
CA LEU A 65 -8.07 -1.46 -1.57
C LEU A 65 -9.14 -0.41 -1.89
N GLU A 66 -8.82 0.87 -1.73
CA GLU A 66 -9.71 1.99 -2.09
C GLU A 66 -9.94 2.05 -3.60
N LYS A 67 -8.88 2.06 -4.42
CA LYS A 67 -8.95 2.13 -5.90
C LYS A 67 -9.83 1.03 -6.50
N PHE A 68 -9.75 -0.18 -5.95
CA PHE A 68 -10.52 -1.34 -6.44
C PHE A 68 -11.78 -1.62 -5.62
N ASN A 69 -12.23 -0.67 -4.78
CA ASN A 69 -13.46 -0.77 -3.98
C ASN A 69 -13.54 -2.06 -3.13
N ASN A 70 -12.41 -2.55 -2.62
CA ASN A 70 -12.27 -3.83 -1.90
C ASN A 70 -12.78 -5.05 -2.72
N LYS A 71 -12.58 -5.05 -4.04
CA LYS A 71 -12.96 -6.16 -4.93
C LYS A 71 -11.77 -6.69 -5.72
N CYS A 72 -11.87 -7.96 -6.10
CA CYS A 72 -10.98 -8.52 -7.12
C CYS A 72 -11.17 -7.75 -8.43
N SER A 73 -10.08 -7.25 -9.01
CA SER A 73 -10.07 -6.52 -10.27
C SER A 73 -10.42 -7.37 -11.50
N VAL A 74 -10.40 -8.70 -11.37
CA VAL A 74 -10.72 -9.63 -12.46
C VAL A 74 -12.15 -10.15 -12.36
N CYS A 75 -12.53 -10.73 -11.23
CA CYS A 75 -13.83 -11.41 -11.07
C CYS A 75 -14.83 -10.67 -10.16
N GLY A 76 -14.45 -9.52 -9.59
CA GLY A 76 -15.32 -8.75 -8.71
C GLY A 76 -15.56 -9.34 -7.31
N TRP A 77 -14.92 -10.48 -6.98
CA TRP A 77 -15.09 -11.13 -5.69
C TRP A 77 -14.81 -10.21 -4.50
N THR A 78 -15.70 -10.23 -3.51
CA THR A 78 -15.75 -9.27 -2.39
C THR A 78 -16.19 -9.91 -1.06
N LYS A 79 -16.18 -11.25 -0.95
CA LYS A 79 -16.65 -11.91 0.26
C LYS A 79 -15.68 -11.66 1.41
N LYS A 80 -16.21 -11.14 2.52
CA LYS A 80 -15.44 -10.90 3.74
C LYS A 80 -15.17 -12.23 4.45
N HIS A 81 -13.98 -12.36 5.00
CA HIS A 81 -13.66 -13.45 5.91
C HIS A 81 -14.42 -13.25 7.23
N PRO A 82 -15.08 -14.28 7.78
CA PRO A 82 -16.00 -14.13 8.91
C PRO A 82 -15.34 -13.61 10.20
N ILE A 83 -14.09 -14.01 10.45
CA ILE A 83 -13.36 -13.61 11.67
C ILE A 83 -12.74 -12.21 11.56
N THR A 84 -12.07 -11.91 10.43
CA THR A 84 -11.30 -10.67 10.28
C THR A 84 -12.11 -9.54 9.68
N GLY A 85 -13.28 -9.83 9.10
CA GLY A 85 -14.14 -8.83 8.45
C GLY A 85 -13.58 -8.22 7.16
N VAL A 86 -12.41 -8.66 6.70
CA VAL A 86 -11.75 -8.17 5.48
C VAL A 86 -11.95 -9.11 4.31
N VAL A 87 -11.99 -8.56 3.10
CA VAL A 87 -11.91 -9.37 1.87
C VAL A 87 -10.43 -9.76 1.71
N PRO A 88 -10.07 -11.06 1.68
CA PRO A 88 -8.68 -11.50 1.61
C PRO A 88 -8.12 -11.35 0.19
N LEU A 89 -7.92 -10.09 -0.21
CA LEU A 89 -7.33 -9.73 -1.49
C LEU A 89 -5.81 -9.62 -1.38
N GLU A 90 -5.16 -10.07 -2.45
CA GLU A 90 -3.72 -10.12 -2.64
C GLU A 90 -3.32 -9.11 -3.72
N ILE A 91 -2.12 -8.55 -3.59
CA ILE A 91 -1.57 -7.62 -4.59
C ILE A 91 -0.75 -8.46 -5.55
N GLU A 92 -1.00 -8.29 -6.84
CA GLU A 92 -0.25 -8.93 -7.92
C GLU A 92 0.58 -7.91 -8.68
N HIS A 93 1.80 -8.31 -9.04
CA HIS A 93 2.70 -7.57 -9.93
C HIS A 93 2.55 -8.12 -11.35
N VAL A 94 2.06 -7.30 -12.28
CA VAL A 94 1.73 -7.73 -13.65
C VAL A 94 2.95 -8.25 -14.40
N ASP A 95 4.13 -7.69 -14.15
CA ASP A 95 5.41 -8.11 -14.72
C ASP A 95 6.14 -9.19 -13.90
N GLY A 96 5.58 -9.63 -12.78
CA GLY A 96 6.21 -10.56 -11.83
C GLY A 96 7.39 -9.96 -11.04
N ASN A 97 7.77 -8.71 -11.27
CA ASN A 97 8.85 -8.06 -10.54
C ASN A 97 8.32 -7.40 -9.26
N SER A 98 8.60 -8.03 -8.12
CA SER A 98 8.17 -7.55 -6.79
C SER A 98 8.73 -6.17 -6.38
N GLU A 99 9.73 -5.65 -7.09
CA GLU A 99 10.29 -4.31 -6.83
C GLU A 99 9.62 -3.21 -7.68
N ASN A 100 8.89 -3.58 -8.73
CA ASN A 100 8.17 -2.64 -9.58
C ASN A 100 6.79 -2.30 -9.00
N ASN A 101 6.75 -1.42 -8.01
CA ASN A 101 5.49 -1.00 -7.37
C ASN A 101 4.84 0.20 -8.07
N ARG A 102 4.99 0.35 -9.38
CA ARG A 102 4.28 1.41 -10.12
C ARG A 102 2.79 1.09 -10.17
N GLU A 103 1.95 2.13 -10.18
CA GLU A 103 0.49 1.96 -10.11
C GLU A 103 -0.07 1.10 -11.26
N ASP A 104 0.48 1.24 -12.45
CA ASP A 104 0.14 0.50 -13.67
C ASP A 104 0.55 -0.98 -13.61
N ASN A 105 1.56 -1.30 -12.81
CA ASN A 105 2.08 -2.66 -12.64
C ASN A 105 1.38 -3.45 -11.50
N LEU A 106 0.47 -2.82 -10.75
CA LEU A 106 -0.18 -3.45 -9.59
C LEU A 106 -1.65 -3.75 -9.85
N ARG A 107 -2.07 -4.96 -9.46
CA ARG A 107 -3.47 -5.38 -9.44
C ARG A 107 -3.87 -5.87 -8.06
N LEU A 108 -5.16 -5.79 -7.76
CA LEU A 108 -5.74 -6.38 -6.56
C LEU A 108 -6.59 -7.58 -6.96
N LEU A 109 -6.25 -8.77 -6.49
CA LEU A 109 -6.86 -10.04 -6.90
C LEU A 109 -7.36 -10.83 -5.70
N CYS A 110 -8.39 -11.66 -5.89
CA CYS A 110 -8.71 -12.70 -4.93
C CYS A 110 -7.69 -13.86 -5.05
N PRO A 111 -7.58 -14.74 -4.03
CA PRO A 111 -6.59 -15.81 -4.03
C PRO A 111 -6.76 -16.78 -5.21
N ASN A 112 -8.00 -17.00 -5.66
CA ASN A 112 -8.30 -17.87 -6.79
C ASN A 112 -7.85 -17.27 -8.13
N CYS A 113 -8.11 -15.98 -8.37
CA CYS A 113 -7.64 -15.32 -9.58
C CYS A 113 -6.12 -15.14 -9.58
N HIS A 114 -5.53 -14.86 -8.40
CA HIS A 114 -4.09 -14.75 -8.27
C HIS A 114 -3.39 -16.08 -8.54
N ALA A 115 -3.96 -17.20 -8.10
CA ALA A 115 -3.43 -18.54 -8.38
C ALA A 115 -3.33 -18.88 -9.88
N LEU A 116 -4.06 -18.17 -10.73
CA LEU A 116 -4.07 -18.36 -12.19
C LEU A 116 -3.06 -17.46 -12.92
N THR A 117 -2.30 -16.62 -12.21
CA THR A 117 -1.31 -15.75 -12.85
C THR A 117 -0.03 -16.51 -13.15
N PRO A 118 0.71 -16.15 -14.22
CA PRO A 118 1.96 -16.80 -14.59
C PRO A 118 3.06 -16.62 -13.54
N PHE A 119 2.93 -15.61 -12.66
CA PHE A 119 3.90 -15.28 -11.61
C PHE A 119 3.43 -15.68 -10.22
N TYR A 120 2.45 -16.58 -10.12
CA TYR A 120 1.97 -17.03 -8.82
C TYR A 120 3.02 -17.86 -8.07
N LYS A 121 3.44 -17.35 -6.91
CA LYS A 121 4.36 -18.03 -5.97
C LYS A 121 5.61 -18.59 -6.67
N ASN A 122 5.75 -19.92 -6.69
CA ASN A 122 6.94 -20.60 -7.21
C ASN A 122 7.02 -20.59 -8.74
N LEU A 123 5.92 -20.23 -9.44
CA LEU A 123 5.95 -20.02 -10.89
C LEU A 123 6.81 -18.80 -11.26
N ASN A 124 6.96 -17.83 -10.35
CA ASN A 124 7.82 -16.65 -10.52
C ASN A 124 9.32 -16.94 -10.29
N ARG A 125 9.79 -18.09 -10.76
CA ARG A 125 11.19 -18.50 -10.62
C ARG A 125 12.08 -17.58 -11.48
N GLY A 126 13.19 -17.11 -10.92
CA GLY A 126 14.16 -16.23 -11.61
C GLY A 126 13.85 -14.72 -11.54
N ASN A 127 12.58 -14.37 -11.32
CA ASN A 127 12.09 -12.98 -11.17
C ASN A 127 11.69 -12.64 -9.72
N GLY A 128 11.83 -13.59 -8.81
CA GLY A 128 11.60 -13.39 -7.39
C GLY A 128 12.60 -12.43 -6.73
N ARG A 129 12.41 -12.20 -5.42
CA ARG A 129 13.19 -11.29 -4.58
C ARG A 129 14.68 -11.64 -4.50
N ARG A 130 15.49 -11.24 -5.50
CA ARG A 130 16.94 -11.51 -5.58
C ARG A 130 17.69 -11.11 -4.32
N TRP A 131 17.26 -10.02 -3.67
CA TRP A 131 17.83 -9.57 -2.39
C TRP A 131 17.75 -10.63 -1.28
N ARG A 132 16.77 -11.55 -1.31
CA ARG A 132 16.68 -12.67 -0.35
C ARG A 132 17.76 -13.71 -0.57
N VAL A 133 18.17 -13.93 -1.82
CA VAL A 133 19.21 -14.90 -2.18
C VAL A 133 20.60 -14.32 -1.92
N ASN A 134 20.80 -13.02 -2.20
CA ASN A 134 22.08 -12.33 -1.94
C ASN A 134 22.51 -12.38 -0.47
N LYS A 135 21.58 -12.54 0.48
CA LYS A 135 21.91 -12.75 1.91
C LYS A 135 22.73 -14.03 2.14
N TYR A 136 22.50 -15.07 1.34
CA TYR A 136 23.16 -16.37 1.48
C TYR A 136 24.42 -16.52 0.62
N ILE A 137 24.55 -15.72 -0.44
CA ILE A 137 25.71 -15.76 -1.36
C ILE A 137 26.95 -15.09 -0.74
N LYS A 138 26.81 -14.15 0.20
CA LYS A 138 27.92 -13.42 0.83
C LYS A 138 28.84 -14.24 1.76
N ASN A 139 28.62 -15.55 1.87
CA ASN A 139 29.38 -16.44 2.77
C ASN A 139 30.34 -17.40 2.05
N TYR A 140 30.70 -17.11 0.80
CA TYR A 140 31.73 -17.83 0.03
C TYR A 140 32.74 -16.85 -0.55
#